data_AF-A0A248YJI3-F1
#
_entry.id   AF-A0A248YJI3-F1
#
_cell.length_a   1.000
_cell.length_b   1.000
_cell.length_c   1.000
_cell.angle_alpha   90.00
_cell.angle_beta   90.00
_cell.angle_gamma   90.00
#
_symmetry.space_group_name_H-M   'P 1'
#
loop_
_entity.id
_entity.type
_entity.pdbx_description
1 polymer ?
#
loop_
_entity_poly.entity_id
_entity_poly.type
_entity_poly.pdbx_seq_one_letter_code
_entity_poly.pdbx_strand_id
1 'polypeptide(L)'
;MLSRVHLTLDGSTLVHHTRWTNERDYHLWRPDDAAVGGPDDPCRHPAVRTNVTVTGAAAGGIQGPAVGQPPRVVAVAIRHFAGPAAAATVLGLLHRSGEWKRDHPGFIAADVCLSADGRTFVNYPAWAGRGAYEAWMADPRISVGQAEIARLESAPPQYYVCTVEHDVVGDRG
;
A
#
# COMPACT_ATOMS: atom_id res chain seq x y z
N MET A 1 14.39 -8.59 -2.63
CA MET A 1 13.03 -8.24 -3.07
C MET A 1 12.03 -8.94 -2.15
N LEU A 2 10.99 -8.24 -1.71
CA LEU A 2 9.80 -8.84 -1.11
C LEU A 2 8.65 -8.59 -2.06
N SER A 3 7.97 -9.64 -2.49
CA SER A 3 6.80 -9.51 -3.37
C SER A 3 5.64 -10.27 -2.75
N ARG A 4 4.44 -9.69 -2.77
CA ARG A 4 3.26 -10.24 -2.11
C ARG A 4 2.01 -10.04 -2.97
N VAL A 5 1.22 -11.09 -3.06
CA VAL A 5 -0.07 -11.10 -3.75
C VAL A 5 -1.19 -11.09 -2.73
N HIS A 6 -2.16 -10.23 -2.99
CA HIS A 6 -3.32 -10.00 -2.16
C HIS A 6 -4.60 -10.18 -2.96
N LEU A 7 -5.65 -10.63 -2.29
CA LEU A 7 -7.00 -10.64 -2.81
C LEU A 7 -7.88 -9.78 -1.91
N THR A 8 -8.64 -8.88 -2.52
CA THR A 8 -9.66 -8.10 -1.81
C THR A 8 -10.68 -9.01 -1.14
N LEU A 9 -11.26 -8.56 -0.02
CA LEU A 9 -12.22 -9.37 0.74
C LEU A 9 -13.46 -9.79 -0.06
N ASP A 10 -13.80 -9.07 -1.13
CA ASP A 10 -14.89 -9.41 -2.05
C ASP A 10 -14.46 -10.32 -3.22
N GLY A 11 -13.17 -10.68 -3.29
CA GLY A 11 -12.60 -11.55 -4.31
C GLY A 11 -12.45 -10.92 -5.70
N SER A 12 -12.71 -9.61 -5.85
CA SER A 12 -12.83 -8.97 -7.17
C SER A 12 -11.52 -8.40 -7.71
N THR A 13 -10.59 -8.07 -6.82
CA THR A 13 -9.36 -7.33 -7.13
C THR A 13 -8.15 -8.03 -6.55
N LEU A 14 -7.18 -8.32 -7.41
CA LEU A 14 -5.85 -8.80 -7.04
C LEU A 14 -4.92 -7.59 -6.91
N VAL A 15 -4.20 -7.49 -5.80
CA VAL A 15 -3.16 -6.46 -5.60
C VAL A 15 -1.80 -7.14 -5.50
N HIS A 16 -0.89 -6.75 -6.38
CA HIS A 16 0.51 -7.19 -6.34
C HIS A 16 1.38 -6.07 -5.76
N HIS A 17 1.94 -6.31 -4.57
CA HIS A 17 2.79 -5.36 -3.87
C HIS A 17 4.22 -5.89 -3.85
N THR A 18 5.14 -5.14 -4.46
CA THR A 18 6.56 -5.50 -4.52
C THR A 18 7.43 -4.39 -3.97
N ARG A 19 8.42 -4.78 -3.16
CA ARG A 19 9.44 -3.91 -2.57
C ARG A 19 10.82 -4.41 -2.98
N TRP A 20 11.61 -3.50 -3.53
CA TRP A 20 13.01 -3.72 -3.84
C TRP A 20 13.89 -3.10 -2.75
N THR A 21 15.07 -3.68 -2.57
CA THR A 21 16.03 -3.20 -1.57
C THR A 21 16.64 -1.86 -2.01
N ASN A 22 16.80 -1.68 -3.32
CA ASN A 22 17.36 -0.49 -3.93
C ASN A 22 16.79 -0.30 -5.35
N GLU A 23 17.01 0.88 -5.92
CA GLU A 23 16.53 1.25 -7.26
C GLU A 23 17.18 0.43 -8.38
N ARG A 24 18.45 0.01 -8.21
CA ARG A 24 19.14 -0.84 -9.19
C ARG A 24 18.44 -2.20 -9.35
N ASP A 25 18.09 -2.85 -8.24
CA ASP A 25 17.36 -4.12 -8.25
C ASP A 25 15.98 -3.98 -8.90
N TYR A 26 15.32 -2.83 -8.70
CA TYR A 26 14.05 -2.52 -9.37
C TYR A 26 14.24 -2.44 -10.89
N HIS A 27 15.24 -1.70 -11.38
CA HIS A 27 15.51 -1.57 -12.81
C HIS A 27 16.00 -2.88 -13.45
N LEU A 28 16.74 -3.73 -12.71
CA LEU A 28 17.16 -5.06 -13.19
C LEU A 28 16.01 -6.06 -13.25
N TRP A 29 15.04 -5.96 -12.33
CA TRP A 29 13.86 -6.82 -12.34
C TRP A 29 12.82 -6.38 -13.35
N ARG A 30 12.72 -5.07 -13.63
CA ARG A 30 11.74 -4.53 -14.56
C ARG A 30 11.89 -5.31 -15.87
N PRO A 31 10.85 -6.06 -16.29
CA PRO A 31 10.91 -6.72 -17.58
C PRO A 31 11.24 -5.66 -18.64
N ASP A 32 12.04 -6.00 -19.64
CA ASP A 32 12.09 -5.20 -20.86
C ASP A 32 10.65 -4.83 -21.25
N ASP A 33 10.41 -3.61 -21.70
CA ASP A 33 9.06 -3.09 -22.04
C ASP A 33 8.28 -4.03 -22.99
N ALA A 34 8.96 -5.00 -23.64
CA ALA A 34 8.39 -6.08 -24.43
C ALA A 34 7.53 -7.11 -23.66
N ALA A 35 7.74 -7.35 -22.35
CA ALA A 35 6.91 -8.30 -21.59
C ALA A 35 5.63 -7.64 -21.02
N VAL A 36 5.69 -6.33 -20.75
CA VAL A 36 4.51 -5.54 -20.37
C VAL A 36 3.67 -5.33 -21.63
N GLY A 37 2.42 -5.79 -21.63
CA GLY A 37 1.56 -5.77 -22.81
C GLY A 37 1.75 -6.97 -23.76
N GLY A 38 2.61 -7.94 -23.44
CA GLY A 38 2.72 -9.22 -24.15
C GLY A 38 1.50 -10.13 -23.96
N PRO A 39 1.40 -11.24 -24.70
CA PRO A 39 0.27 -12.19 -24.58
C PRO A 39 0.19 -12.88 -23.20
N ASP A 40 1.31 -12.98 -22.49
CA ASP A 40 1.40 -13.57 -21.15
C ASP A 40 1.24 -12.54 -20.01
N ASP A 41 0.98 -11.27 -20.35
CA ASP A 41 0.74 -10.24 -19.35
C ASP A 41 -0.61 -10.52 -18.64
N PRO A 42 -0.61 -10.84 -17.32
CA PRO A 42 -1.84 -11.11 -16.59
C PRO A 42 -2.81 -9.93 -16.63
N CYS A 43 -2.31 -8.71 -16.86
CA CYS A 43 -3.13 -7.51 -16.99
C CYS A 43 -3.95 -7.48 -18.29
N ARG A 44 -3.64 -8.33 -19.28
CA ARG A 44 -4.39 -8.47 -20.54
C ARG A 44 -5.40 -9.60 -20.52
N HIS A 45 -5.47 -10.38 -19.43
CA HIS A 45 -6.45 -11.44 -19.32
C HIS A 45 -7.86 -10.87 -19.53
N PRO A 46 -8.75 -11.49 -20.34
CA PRO A 46 -10.06 -10.91 -20.69
C PRO A 46 -10.97 -10.60 -19.49
N ALA A 47 -10.74 -11.25 -18.34
CA ALA A 47 -11.47 -10.97 -17.10
C ALA A 47 -10.98 -9.71 -16.36
N VAL A 48 -9.81 -9.17 -16.70
CA VAL A 48 -9.27 -7.94 -16.12
C VAL A 48 -9.99 -6.75 -16.74
N ARG A 49 -10.70 -6.00 -15.89
CA ARG A 49 -11.47 -4.82 -16.30
C ARG A 49 -10.64 -3.55 -16.27
N THR A 50 -9.72 -3.46 -15.30
CA THR A 50 -8.90 -2.29 -15.03
C THR A 50 -7.57 -2.72 -14.47
N ASN A 51 -6.50 -2.02 -14.82
CA ASN A 51 -5.18 -2.18 -14.24
C ASN A 51 -4.67 -0.81 -13.77
N VAL A 52 -4.10 -0.77 -12.56
CA VAL A 52 -3.47 0.42 -11.98
C VAL A 52 -2.10 0.01 -11.45
N THR A 53 -1.06 0.55 -12.06
CA THR A 53 0.32 0.41 -11.57
C THR A 53 0.77 1.74 -11.01
N VAL A 54 1.21 1.74 -9.74
CA VAL A 54 1.90 2.91 -9.16
C VAL A 54 3.25 2.49 -8.63
N THR A 55 4.26 3.27 -8.99
CA THR A 55 5.65 3.11 -8.58
C THR A 55 6.09 4.37 -7.85
N GLY A 56 7.02 4.23 -6.92
CA GLY A 56 7.49 5.34 -6.11
C GLY A 56 8.58 4.93 -5.13
N ALA A 57 9.08 5.92 -4.40
CA ALA A 57 10.06 5.73 -3.37
C ALA A 57 9.38 5.55 -2.01
N ALA A 58 10.00 4.74 -1.13
CA ALA A 58 9.57 4.65 0.25
C ALA A 58 9.70 6.02 0.94
N ALA A 59 8.62 6.50 1.54
CA ALA A 59 8.55 7.82 2.18
C ALA A 59 8.42 7.71 3.71
N GLY A 60 8.90 6.59 4.27
CA GLY A 60 8.80 6.26 5.69
C GLY A 60 7.64 5.33 6.01
N GLY A 61 7.29 5.29 7.29
CA GLY A 61 6.24 4.42 7.81
C GLY A 61 6.22 4.38 9.33
N ILE A 62 5.30 3.59 9.87
CA ILE A 62 5.19 3.35 11.31
C ILE A 62 5.19 1.85 11.56
N GLN A 63 5.78 1.42 12.68
CA GLN A 63 5.74 0.05 13.14
C GLN A 63 4.82 -0.02 14.36
N GLY A 64 4.09 -1.12 14.50
CA GLY A 64 3.15 -1.37 15.59
C GLY A 64 3.64 -2.46 16.55
N PRO A 65 2.83 -2.80 17.56
CA PRO A 65 3.23 -3.75 18.60
C PRO A 65 3.28 -5.20 18.09
N ALA A 66 2.64 -5.49 16.95
CA ALA A 66 2.65 -6.81 16.32
C ALA A 66 3.71 -6.94 15.21
N VAL A 67 4.71 -6.05 15.17
CA VAL A 67 5.84 -6.16 14.23
C VAL A 67 6.48 -7.55 14.31
N GLY A 68 6.81 -8.12 13.15
CA GLY A 68 7.34 -9.49 13.03
C GLY A 68 6.29 -10.59 12.93
N GLN A 69 5.01 -10.30 13.21
CA GLN A 69 3.93 -11.25 12.91
C GLN A 69 3.60 -11.24 11.41
N PRO A 70 3.18 -12.39 10.83
CA PRO A 70 2.71 -12.42 9.45
C PRO A 70 1.40 -11.65 9.30
N PRO A 71 1.27 -10.75 8.32
CA PRO A 71 0.04 -10.02 8.10
C PRO A 71 -1.06 -10.95 7.60
N ARG A 72 -2.26 -10.78 8.16
CA ARG A 72 -3.47 -11.49 7.73
C ARG A 72 -4.44 -10.58 7.00
N VAL A 73 -4.44 -9.29 7.36
CA VAL A 73 -5.20 -8.24 6.70
C VAL A 73 -4.26 -7.10 6.35
N VAL A 74 -4.38 -6.61 5.13
CA VAL A 74 -3.73 -5.37 4.71
C VAL A 74 -4.78 -4.44 4.10
N ALA A 75 -4.51 -3.15 4.14
CA ALA A 75 -5.21 -2.21 3.27
C ALA A 75 -4.22 -1.58 2.30
N VAL A 76 -4.68 -1.29 1.09
CA VAL A 76 -3.94 -0.53 0.10
C VAL A 76 -4.76 0.71 -0.20
N ALA A 77 -4.26 1.86 0.26
CA ALA A 77 -4.90 3.15 0.04
C ALA A 77 -4.08 3.96 -0.97
N ILE A 78 -4.60 4.11 -2.19
CA ILE A 78 -4.00 4.95 -3.25
C ILE A 78 -4.73 6.29 -3.23
N ARG A 79 -3.97 7.37 -3.03
CA ARG A 79 -4.48 8.74 -2.90
C ARG A 79 -3.82 9.64 -3.92
N HIS A 80 -4.60 10.59 -4.42
CA HIS A 80 -4.19 11.51 -5.47
C HIS A 80 -4.19 12.94 -4.97
N PHE A 81 -3.11 13.66 -5.23
CA PHE A 81 -2.90 15.03 -4.80
C PHE A 81 -2.56 15.93 -5.99
N ALA A 82 -2.90 17.22 -5.87
CA ALA A 82 -2.60 18.21 -6.91
C ALA A 82 -1.09 18.44 -7.10
N GLY A 83 -0.27 18.13 -6.09
CA GLY A 83 1.17 18.30 -6.14
C GLY A 83 1.90 17.90 -4.85
N PRO A 84 3.24 17.98 -4.85
CA PRO A 84 4.09 17.45 -3.79
C PRO A 84 3.88 18.11 -2.41
N ALA A 85 3.43 19.36 -2.37
CA ALA A 85 3.17 20.07 -1.10
C ALA A 85 2.04 19.41 -0.27
N ALA A 86 0.98 18.94 -0.94
CA ALA A 86 -0.10 18.22 -0.28
C ALA A 86 0.36 16.85 0.22
N ALA A 87 1.15 16.11 -0.58
CA ALA A 87 1.74 14.85 -0.16
C ALA A 87 2.65 15.00 1.06
N ALA A 88 3.51 16.03 1.10
CA ALA A 88 4.35 16.33 2.26
C ALA A 88 3.51 16.64 3.51
N THR A 89 2.39 17.35 3.35
CA THR A 89 1.46 17.63 4.46
C THR A 89 0.86 16.33 5.01
N VAL A 90 0.45 15.42 4.13
CA VAL A 90 -0.06 14.09 4.53
C VAL A 90 0.99 13.23 5.22
N LEU A 91 2.24 13.26 4.75
CA LEU A 91 3.35 12.59 5.45
C LEU A 91 3.52 13.13 6.87
N GLY A 92 3.44 14.45 7.05
CA GLY A 92 3.46 15.08 8.38
C GLY A 92 2.30 14.65 9.28
N LEU A 93 1.08 14.54 8.74
CA LEU A 93 -0.09 14.02 9.45
C LEU A 93 0.09 12.56 9.88
N LEU A 94 0.65 11.73 9.01
CA LEU A 94 0.93 10.33 9.29
C LEU A 94 2.01 10.16 10.35
N HIS A 95 3.06 10.97 10.31
CA HIS A 95 4.09 10.96 11.33
C HIS A 95 3.51 11.30 12.71
N ARG A 96 2.75 12.39 12.83
CA ARG A 96 2.10 12.80 14.10
C ARG A 96 1.11 11.75 14.59
N SER A 97 0.21 11.28 13.71
CA SER A 97 -0.74 10.24 14.10
C SER A 97 -0.07 8.89 14.39
N GLY A 98 1.16 8.70 13.92
CA GLY A 98 2.00 7.54 14.19
C GLY A 98 2.33 7.32 15.66
N GLU A 99 2.29 8.38 16.48
CA GLU A 99 2.61 8.33 17.92
C GLU A 99 1.63 7.45 18.70
N TRP A 100 0.34 7.51 18.40
CA TRP A 100 -0.66 6.68 19.07
C TRP A 100 -1.00 5.41 18.27
N LYS A 101 -0.88 5.46 16.94
CA LYS A 101 -1.15 4.31 16.06
C LYS A 101 -0.21 3.13 16.31
N ARG A 102 1.04 3.42 16.66
CA ARG A 102 2.06 2.40 16.98
C ARG A 102 1.77 1.58 18.23
N ASP A 103 0.78 1.98 19.02
CA ASP A 103 0.36 1.26 20.23
C ASP A 103 -0.94 0.48 20.02
N HIS A 104 -1.56 0.57 18.83
CA HIS A 104 -2.83 -0.09 18.57
C HIS A 104 -2.65 -1.63 18.54
N PRO A 105 -3.38 -2.39 19.38
CA PRO A 105 -3.25 -3.84 19.43
C PRO A 105 -3.44 -4.48 18.05
N GLY A 106 -2.55 -5.42 17.70
CA GLY A 106 -2.58 -6.16 16.43
C GLY A 106 -2.16 -5.36 15.19
N PHE A 107 -1.79 -4.08 15.32
CA PHE A 107 -1.18 -3.33 14.23
C PHE A 107 0.27 -3.79 14.00
N ILE A 108 0.63 -4.09 12.75
CA ILE A 108 1.97 -4.59 12.39
C ILE A 108 2.83 -3.42 11.94
N ALA A 109 2.41 -2.76 10.85
CA ALA A 109 3.13 -1.65 10.26
C ALA A 109 2.21 -0.89 9.30
N ALA A 110 2.61 0.33 8.93
CA ALA A 110 2.11 1.01 7.75
C ALA A 110 3.29 1.56 6.95
N ASP A 111 3.49 1.00 5.77
CA ASP A 111 4.50 1.45 4.83
C ASP A 111 3.92 2.50 3.90
N VAL A 112 4.71 3.51 3.57
CA VAL A 112 4.29 4.60 2.69
C VAL A 112 5.20 4.69 1.48
N CYS A 113 4.58 4.85 0.32
CA CYS A 113 5.25 5.08 -0.95
C CYS A 113 4.71 6.37 -1.59
N LEU A 114 5.61 7.16 -2.19
CA LEU A 114 5.26 8.36 -2.92
C LEU A 114 5.83 8.29 -4.34
N SER A 115 4.99 8.58 -5.35
CA SER A 115 5.43 8.68 -6.74
C SER A 115 6.46 9.80 -6.93
N ALA A 116 7.29 9.68 -7.97
CA ALA A 116 8.37 10.65 -8.23
C ALA A 116 7.87 12.09 -8.44
N ASP A 117 6.65 12.26 -8.97
CA ASP A 117 6.01 13.58 -9.14
C ASP A 117 5.32 14.11 -7.88
N GLY A 118 5.30 13.33 -6.79
CA GLY A 118 4.68 13.68 -5.53
C GLY A 118 3.15 13.77 -5.57
N ARG A 119 2.50 13.23 -6.61
CA ARG A 119 1.04 13.33 -6.80
C ARG A 119 0.29 12.07 -6.40
N THR A 120 0.95 10.92 -6.37
CA THR A 120 0.33 9.66 -5.96
C THR A 120 0.99 9.14 -4.70
N PHE A 121 0.17 8.94 -3.70
CA PHE A 121 0.56 8.47 -2.38
C PHE A 121 -0.08 7.12 -2.12
N VAL A 122 0.71 6.14 -1.72
CA VAL A 122 0.23 4.81 -1.36
C VAL A 122 0.55 4.55 0.10
N ASN A 123 -0.47 4.23 0.90
CA ASN A 123 -0.32 3.73 2.25
C ASN A 123 -0.72 2.26 2.30
N TYR A 124 0.16 1.45 2.89
CA TYR A 124 0.04 0.01 3.00
C TYR A 124 0.10 -0.40 4.48
N PRO A 125 -0.99 -0.19 5.25
CA PRO A 125 -1.10 -0.68 6.61
C PRO A 125 -1.42 -2.18 6.64
N ALA A 126 -0.87 -2.84 7.66
CA ALA A 126 -0.98 -4.27 7.86
C ALA A 126 -1.35 -4.59 9.31
N TRP A 127 -2.18 -5.61 9.49
CA TRP A 127 -2.66 -6.07 10.79
C TRP A 127 -2.55 -7.59 10.91
N ALA A 128 -2.38 -8.05 12.14
CA ALA A 128 -2.27 -9.47 12.47
C ALA A 128 -3.58 -10.24 12.25
N GLY A 129 -4.72 -9.55 12.10
CA GLY A 129 -6.01 -10.19 11.90
C GLY A 129 -7.14 -9.20 11.63
N ARG A 130 -8.30 -9.73 11.21
CA ARG A 130 -9.49 -8.95 10.88
C ARG A 130 -10.03 -8.16 12.07
N GLY A 131 -10.08 -8.75 13.26
CA GLY A 131 -10.54 -8.05 14.47
C GLY A 131 -9.65 -6.85 14.84
N ALA A 132 -8.33 -6.92 14.59
CA ALA A 132 -7.44 -5.80 14.81
C ALA A 132 -7.67 -4.65 13.80
N TYR A 133 -7.95 -4.99 12.54
CA TYR A 133 -8.36 -4.02 11.52
C TYR A 133 -9.72 -3.38 11.86
N GLU A 134 -10.71 -4.16 12.28
CA GLU A 134 -12.03 -3.65 12.65
C GLU A 134 -11.95 -2.73 13.87
N ALA A 135 -11.21 -3.12 14.91
CA ALA A 135 -10.96 -2.27 16.07
C ALA A 135 -10.27 -0.95 15.69
N TRP A 136 -9.28 -1.03 14.77
CA TRP A 136 -8.63 0.16 14.23
C TRP A 136 -9.63 1.08 13.52
N MET A 137 -10.48 0.54 12.66
CA MET A 137 -11.48 1.33 11.92
C MET A 137 -12.59 1.89 12.84
N ALA A 138 -12.83 1.28 13.99
CA ALA A 138 -13.77 1.77 14.99
C ALA A 138 -13.20 2.92 15.85
N ASP A 139 -11.88 3.14 15.84
CA ASP A 139 -11.26 4.23 16.60
C ASP A 139 -11.63 5.59 15.97
N PRO A 140 -12.29 6.51 16.70
CA PRO A 140 -12.72 7.79 16.17
C PRO A 140 -11.55 8.68 15.71
N ARG A 141 -10.34 8.46 16.21
CA ARG A 141 -9.14 9.19 15.76
C ARG A 141 -8.74 8.82 14.33
N ILE A 142 -9.12 7.62 13.86
CA ILE A 142 -8.93 7.22 12.46
C ILE A 142 -9.82 8.05 11.55
N SER A 143 -11.11 8.17 11.84
CA SER A 143 -12.03 8.93 10.97
C SER A 143 -11.67 10.41 10.89
N VAL A 144 -11.20 11.02 11.99
CA VAL A 144 -10.67 12.39 12.01
C VAL A 144 -9.47 12.51 11.06
N GLY A 145 -8.47 11.64 11.18
CA GLY A 145 -7.30 11.67 10.30
C GLY A 145 -7.65 11.40 8.82
N GLN A 146 -8.62 10.53 8.54
CA GLN A 146 -9.12 10.30 7.19
C GLN A 146 -9.77 11.56 6.61
N ALA A 147 -10.56 12.28 7.40
CA ALA A 147 -11.20 13.53 6.97
C ALA A 147 -10.18 14.64 6.69
N GLU A 148 -9.11 14.73 7.48
CA GLU A 148 -8.01 15.69 7.23
C GLU A 148 -7.28 15.40 5.91
N ILE A 149 -7.01 14.12 5.62
CA ILE A 149 -6.38 13.72 4.36
C ILE A 149 -7.32 13.99 3.18
N ALA A 150 -8.61 13.66 3.31
CA ALA A 150 -9.59 13.83 2.24
C ALA A 150 -9.72 15.28 1.74
N ARG A 151 -9.49 16.27 2.61
CA ARG A 151 -9.48 17.70 2.23
C ARG A 151 -8.31 18.08 1.31
N LEU A 152 -7.26 17.28 1.28
CA LEU A 152 -6.06 17.51 0.47
C LEU A 152 -6.11 16.74 -0.87
N GLU A 153 -7.03 15.78 -1.00
CA GLU A 153 -7.15 14.92 -2.18
C GLU A 153 -7.73 15.68 -3.37
N SER A 154 -7.13 15.48 -4.55
CA SER A 154 -7.60 16.05 -5.81
C SER A 154 -8.55 15.12 -6.58
N ALA A 155 -8.67 13.86 -6.14
CA ALA A 155 -9.59 12.87 -6.68
C ALA A 155 -9.94 11.85 -5.59
N PRO A 156 -11.08 11.14 -5.69
CA PRO A 156 -11.45 10.09 -4.75
C PRO A 156 -10.33 9.03 -4.61
N PRO A 157 -10.02 8.57 -3.39
CA PRO A 157 -8.99 7.56 -3.19
C PRO A 157 -9.51 6.18 -3.59
N GLN A 158 -8.59 5.31 -3.97
CA GLN A 158 -8.85 3.88 -4.10
C GLN A 158 -8.45 3.21 -2.79
N TYR A 159 -9.35 2.40 -2.22
CA TYR A 159 -9.13 1.74 -0.94
C TYR A 159 -9.50 0.26 -1.05
N TYR A 160 -8.50 -0.59 -0.93
CA TYR A 160 -8.65 -2.04 -0.99
C TYR A 160 -8.33 -2.64 0.37
N VAL A 161 -9.23 -3.46 0.92
CA VAL A 161 -8.96 -4.27 2.10
C VAL A 161 -8.79 -5.70 1.62
N CYS A 162 -7.68 -6.32 1.97
CA CYS A 162 -7.25 -7.57 1.37
C CYS A 162 -6.77 -8.58 2.40
N THR A 163 -6.91 -9.86 2.06
CA THR A 163 -6.12 -10.96 2.63
C THR A 163 -4.76 -11.06 1.95
N VAL A 164 -3.84 -11.77 2.60
CA VAL A 164 -2.57 -12.17 2.00
C VAL A 164 -2.74 -13.57 1.44
N GLU A 165 -2.59 -13.72 0.12
CA GLU A 165 -2.71 -15.03 -0.55
C GLU A 165 -1.36 -15.71 -0.65
N HIS A 166 -0.34 -15.00 -1.14
CA HIS A 166 0.99 -15.56 -1.36
C HIS A 166 2.11 -14.54 -1.11
N ASP A 167 3.16 -14.99 -0.44
CA ASP A 167 4.47 -14.34 -0.44
C ASP A 167 5.31 -14.92 -1.59
N VAL A 168 5.82 -14.06 -2.46
CA VAL A 168 6.77 -14.39 -3.52
C VAL A 168 8.14 -13.89 -3.06
N VAL A 169 8.94 -14.82 -2.56
CA VAL A 169 10.34 -14.57 -2.25
C VAL A 169 11.14 -14.88 -3.51
N GLY A 170 11.78 -13.87 -4.10
CA GLY A 170 12.69 -14.11 -5.21
C GLY A 170 13.97 -14.76 -4.70
N ASP A 171 14.27 -15.97 -5.17
CA ASP A 171 15.60 -16.55 -4.97
C ASP A 171 16.63 -15.66 -5.67
N ARG A 172 17.72 -15.36 -4.95
CA ARG A 172 18.89 -14.72 -5.55
C ARG A 172 19.59 -15.79 -6.40
N GLY A 173 19.17 -15.91 -7.66
CA GLY A 173 19.98 -16.53 -8.71
C GLY A 173 21.25 -15.75 -8.97
#